data_AF-T1H147-F1
#
_entry.id   AF-T1H147-F1
#
_cell.length_a   1.000
_cell.length_b   1.000
_cell.length_c   1.000
_cell.angle_alpha   90.00
_cell.angle_beta   90.00
_cell.angle_gamma   90.00
#
_symmetry.space_group_name_H-M   'P 1'
#
loop_
_entity.id
_entity.type
_entity.pdbx_description
1 polymer ?
#
loop_
_entity_poly.entity_id
_entity_poly.type
_entity_poly.pdbx_seq_one_letter_code
_entity_poly.pdbx_strand_id
1 'polypeptide(L)'
;MVFTSAALLVRSRGPDEFWRKRRVFKLAAVTLHGRPRNVFTFAIRAVHRALAYATKGRKLKKLDMVELWQTRISASSEQYGVSLDTFRNGLNKSDILLNR
;
A
#
# COMPACT_ATOMS: atom_id res chain seq x y z
N MET A 1 -23.23 -22.44 19.84
CA MET A 1 -22.57 -23.74 20.10
C MET A 1 -23.38 -24.44 21.17
N VAL A 2 -23.97 -25.59 20.87
CA VAL A 2 -24.75 -26.34 21.86
C VAL A 2 -23.79 -27.29 22.55
N PHE A 3 -23.52 -27.06 23.83
CA PHE A 3 -22.70 -27.96 24.64
C PHE A 3 -23.64 -28.96 25.31
N THR A 4 -23.51 -30.23 24.97
CA THR A 4 -24.37 -31.32 25.48
C THR A 4 -23.97 -31.79 26.88
N SER A 5 -22.83 -31.34 27.41
CA SER A 5 -22.36 -31.66 28.77
C SER A 5 -21.51 -30.52 29.37
N ALA A 6 -21.49 -30.43 30.70
CA ALA A 6 -20.71 -29.41 31.44
C ALA A 6 -19.19 -29.53 31.22
N ALA A 7 -18.67 -30.75 31.04
CA ALA A 7 -17.26 -30.98 30.72
C ALA A 7 -16.88 -30.39 29.35
N LEU A 8 -17.76 -30.49 28.35
CA LEU A 8 -17.54 -29.90 27.02
C LEU A 8 -17.61 -28.38 27.05
N LEU A 9 -18.46 -27.79 27.91
CA LEU A 9 -18.53 -26.34 28.13
C LEU A 9 -17.20 -25.82 28.69
N VAL A 10 -16.67 -26.43 29.75
CA VAL A 10 -15.42 -26.02 30.41
C VAL A 10 -14.21 -26.16 29.48
N ARG A 11 -14.21 -27.18 28.61
CA ARG A 11 -13.14 -27.42 27.65
C ARG A 11 -13.28 -26.64 26.34
N SER A 12 -14.36 -25.88 26.17
CA SER A 12 -14.62 -25.15 24.93
C SER A 12 -13.65 -23.98 24.75
N ARG A 13 -13.14 -23.78 23.53
CA ARG A 13 -12.34 -22.60 23.21
C ARG A 13 -13.25 -21.38 23.14
N GLY A 14 -12.88 -20.32 23.85
CA GLY A 14 -13.64 -19.07 23.89
C GLY A 14 -13.75 -18.35 22.53
N PRO A 15 -14.54 -17.26 22.45
CA PRO A 15 -14.80 -16.53 21.21
C PRO A 15 -13.57 -15.78 20.65
N ASP A 16 -12.45 -15.75 21.37
CA ASP A 16 -11.22 -15.06 20.98
C ASP A 16 -10.67 -15.50 19.62
N GLU A 17 -10.75 -16.79 19.29
CA GLU A 17 -10.28 -17.31 18.00
C GLU A 17 -11.06 -16.69 16.83
N PHE A 18 -12.37 -16.53 17.01
CA PHE A 18 -13.25 -15.92 16.00
C PHE A 18 -12.88 -14.45 15.79
N TRP A 19 -12.69 -13.67 16.86
CA TRP A 19 -12.35 -12.25 16.76
C TRP A 19 -10.96 -12.01 16.16
N ARG A 20 -9.98 -12.88 16.45
CA ARG A 20 -8.66 -12.86 15.81
C ARG A 20 -8.75 -13.06 14.30
N LYS A 21 -9.49 -14.10 13.85
CA LYS A 21 -9.70 -14.35 12.42
C LYS A 21 -10.48 -13.21 11.76
N ARG A 22 -11.49 -12.66 12.44
CA ARG A 22 -12.30 -11.54 11.94
C ARG A 22 -11.47 -10.29 11.70
N ARG A 23 -10.44 -10.01 12.50
CA ARG A 23 -9.50 -8.89 12.25
C ARG A 23 -8.77 -9.04 10.92
N VAL A 24 -8.27 -10.24 10.61
CA VAL A 24 -7.61 -10.54 9.32
C VAL A 24 -8.60 -10.43 8.16
N PHE A 25 -9.81 -10.96 8.32
CA PHE A 25 -10.84 -10.86 7.30
C PHE A 25 -11.31 -9.43 7.03
N LYS A 26 -11.34 -8.55 8.05
CA LYS A 26 -11.63 -7.12 7.84
C LYS A 26 -10.62 -6.47 6.90
N LEU A 27 -9.32 -6.79 7.04
CA LEU A 27 -8.28 -6.29 6.13
C LEU A 27 -8.39 -6.91 4.73
N ALA A 28 -8.65 -8.21 4.67
CA ALA A 28 -8.81 -8.93 3.42
C ALA A 28 -10.02 -8.44 2.61
N ALA A 29 -11.14 -8.15 3.25
CA ALA A 29 -12.39 -7.79 2.60
C ALA A 29 -12.33 -6.49 1.77
N VAL A 30 -11.42 -5.58 2.12
CA VAL A 30 -11.26 -4.29 1.43
C VAL A 30 -10.49 -4.42 0.12
N THR A 31 -9.49 -5.30 0.08
CA THR A 31 -8.48 -5.32 -1.01
C THR A 31 -8.47 -6.61 -1.82
N LEU A 32 -8.98 -7.71 -1.28
CA LEU A 32 -8.90 -9.04 -1.87
C LEU A 32 -10.27 -9.48 -2.39
N HIS A 33 -10.26 -10.16 -3.54
CA HIS A 33 -11.43 -10.69 -4.20
C HIS A 33 -11.36 -12.22 -4.31
N GLY A 34 -12.51 -12.89 -4.36
CA GLY A 34 -12.59 -14.36 -4.49
C GLY A 34 -12.20 -15.14 -3.22
N ARG A 35 -11.59 -16.32 -3.40
CA ARG A 35 -11.21 -17.24 -2.31
C ARG A 35 -10.41 -16.61 -1.15
N PRO A 36 -9.41 -15.72 -1.35
CA PRO A 36 -8.66 -15.13 -0.24
C PRO A 36 -9.49 -14.16 0.62
N ARG A 37 -10.67 -13.72 0.17
CA ARG A 37 -11.61 -12.96 1.01
C ARG A 37 -12.37 -13.83 2.00
N ASN A 38 -12.63 -15.09 1.63
CA ASN A 38 -13.55 -15.97 2.36
C ASN A 38 -12.82 -17.07 3.15
N VAL A 39 -11.65 -17.52 2.71
CA VAL A 39 -10.91 -18.64 3.32
C VAL A 39 -9.70 -18.14 4.09
N PHE A 40 -9.63 -18.44 5.40
CA PHE A 40 -8.64 -17.87 6.32
C PHE A 40 -7.18 -18.17 5.91
N THR A 41 -6.90 -19.41 5.48
CA THR A 41 -5.55 -19.84 5.07
C THR A 41 -5.01 -19.03 3.89
N PHE A 42 -5.88 -18.65 2.96
CA PHE A 42 -5.51 -17.80 1.82
C PHE A 42 -5.47 -16.33 2.23
N ALA A 43 -6.43 -15.89 3.05
CA ALA A 43 -6.52 -14.52 3.55
C ALA A 43 -5.24 -14.08 4.25
N ILE A 44 -4.73 -14.89 5.19
CA ILE A 44 -3.54 -14.51 5.97
C ILE A 44 -2.29 -14.34 5.09
N ARG A 45 -2.08 -15.24 4.12
CA ARG A 45 -0.95 -15.18 3.18
C ARG A 45 -1.06 -13.93 2.30
N ALA A 46 -2.25 -13.66 1.77
CA ALA A 46 -2.49 -12.52 0.91
C ALA A 46 -2.36 -11.18 1.65
N VAL A 47 -2.90 -11.08 2.87
CA VAL A 47 -2.79 -9.88 3.72
C VAL A 47 -1.34 -9.60 4.09
N HIS A 48 -0.57 -10.61 4.49
CA HIS A 48 0.86 -10.43 4.81
C HIS A 48 1.64 -9.92 3.60
N ARG A 49 1.40 -10.50 2.42
CA ARG A 49 2.00 -10.03 1.16
C ARG A 49 1.61 -8.58 0.88
N ALA A 50 0.33 -8.24 0.97
CA ALA A 50 -0.19 -6.89 0.72
C ALA A 50 0.44 -5.84 1.66
N LEU A 51 0.59 -6.14 2.96
CA LEU A 51 1.22 -5.23 3.92
C LEU A 51 2.71 -4.99 3.63
N ALA A 52 3.43 -6.03 3.19
CA ALA A 52 4.81 -5.89 2.76
C ALA A 52 4.92 -4.99 1.51
N TYR A 53 4.05 -5.19 0.51
CA TYR A 53 3.99 -4.32 -0.67
C TYR A 53 3.58 -2.89 -0.34
N ALA A 54 2.62 -2.68 0.57
CA ALA A 54 2.22 -1.33 0.98
C ALA A 54 3.42 -0.55 1.54
N THR A 55 4.28 -1.20 2.31
CA THR A 55 5.47 -0.56 2.87
C THR A 55 6.50 -0.24 1.80
N LYS A 56 6.76 -1.16 0.86
CA LYS A 56 7.65 -0.92 -0.28
C LYS A 56 7.10 0.17 -1.21
N GLY A 57 5.79 0.14 -1.47
CA GLY A 57 5.08 1.08 -2.35
C GLY A 57 5.14 2.53 -1.87
N ARG A 58 5.22 2.78 -0.56
CA ARG A 58 5.43 4.16 -0.05
C ARG A 58 6.76 4.77 -0.51
N LYS A 59 7.81 3.96 -0.65
CA LYS A 59 9.12 4.41 -1.17
C LYS A 59 9.05 4.60 -2.68
N LEU A 60 8.49 3.62 -3.39
CA LEU A 60 8.35 3.67 -4.85
C LEU A 60 7.51 4.86 -5.31
N LYS A 61 6.36 5.13 -4.67
CA LYS A 61 5.51 6.28 -4.98
C LYS A 61 6.28 7.60 -4.97
N LYS A 62 7.27 7.77 -4.08
CA LYS A 62 8.08 8.99 -4.06
C LYS A 62 8.98 9.08 -5.29
N LEU A 63 9.52 7.96 -5.78
CA LEU A 63 10.34 7.91 -6.98
C LEU A 63 9.48 8.15 -8.23
N ASP A 64 8.34 7.46 -8.33
CA ASP A 64 7.42 7.58 -9.45
C ASP A 64 6.92 9.03 -9.62
N MET A 65 6.62 9.72 -8.51
CA MET A 65 6.22 11.13 -8.55
C MET A 65 7.35 12.05 -9.02
N VAL A 66 8.61 11.74 -8.65
CA VAL A 66 9.78 12.52 -9.06
C VAL A 66 10.04 12.38 -10.55
N GLU A 67 9.95 11.15 -11.06
CA GLU A 67 10.06 10.85 -12.48
C GLU A 67 8.95 11.56 -13.25
N LEU A 68 7.69 11.50 -12.77
CA LEU A 68 6.57 12.19 -13.39
C LEU A 68 6.79 13.71 -13.47
N TRP A 69 7.31 14.33 -12.41
CA TRP A 69 7.61 15.76 -12.40
C TRP A 69 8.72 16.12 -13.39
N GLN A 70 9.79 15.33 -13.43
CA GLN A 70 10.87 15.53 -14.41
C GLN A 70 10.35 15.43 -15.85
N THR A 71 9.53 14.43 -16.16
CA THR A 71 8.95 14.27 -17.49
C THR A 71 8.04 15.44 -17.87
N ARG A 72 7.24 15.95 -16.93
CA ARG A 72 6.38 17.12 -17.17
C ARG A 72 7.19 18.38 -17.42
N ILE A 73 8.22 18.65 -16.60
CA ILE A 73 9.08 19.81 -16.79
C ILE A 73 9.84 19.70 -18.11
N SER A 74 10.39 18.52 -18.44
CA SER A 74 11.09 18.30 -19.72
C SER A 74 10.19 18.63 -20.90
N ALA A 75 8.96 18.09 -20.91
CA ALA A 75 8.00 18.34 -21.97
C ALA A 75 7.62 19.84 -22.08
N SER A 76 7.52 20.56 -20.96
CA SER A 76 7.29 22.01 -20.97
C SER A 76 8.50 22.79 -21.47
N SER A 77 9.73 22.46 -21.03
CA SER A 77 10.95 23.14 -21.45
C SER A 77 11.24 22.91 -22.94
N GLU A 78 10.97 21.71 -23.45
CA GLU A 78 11.12 21.36 -24.87
C GLU A 78 10.25 22.22 -25.78
N GLN A 79 9.04 22.61 -25.36
CA GLN A 79 8.19 23.54 -26.12
C GLN A 79 8.82 24.92 -26.32
N TYR A 80 9.71 25.33 -25.40
CA TYR A 80 10.46 26.58 -25.48
C TYR A 80 11.87 26.38 -26.05
N GLY A 81 12.21 25.18 -26.54
CA GLY A 81 13.52 24.85 -27.12
C GLY A 81 14.65 24.71 -26.10
N VAL A 82 14.33 24.55 -24.81
CA VAL A 82 15.32 24.46 -23.71
C VAL A 82 15.30 23.04 -23.14
N SER A 83 16.47 22.48 -22.82
CA SER A 83 16.54 21.18 -22.13
C SER A 83 16.32 21.33 -20.61
N LEU A 84 15.85 20.28 -19.94
CA LEU A 84 15.60 20.31 -18.48
C LEU A 84 16.84 20.74 -17.68
N ASP A 85 18.03 20.24 -18.05
CA ASP A 85 19.28 20.58 -17.34
C ASP A 85 19.67 22.04 -17.53
N THR A 86 19.50 22.60 -18.74
CA THR A 86 19.79 24.00 -19.01
C THR A 86 18.81 24.92 -18.28
N PHE A 87 17.52 24.55 -18.26
CA PHE A 87 16.49 25.25 -17.48
C PHE A 87 16.79 25.25 -15.97
N ARG A 88 17.13 24.09 -15.40
CA ARG A 88 17.47 23.96 -13.98
C ARG A 88 18.74 24.74 -13.61
N ASN A 89 19.75 24.71 -14.48
CA ASN A 89 20.97 25.49 -14.28
C ASN A 89 20.69 27.01 -14.33
N GLY A 90 19.78 27.44 -15.20
CA GLY A 90 19.31 28.84 -15.24
C GLY A 90 18.67 29.27 -13.93
N LEU A 91 17.73 28.47 -13.41
CA LEU A 91 17.05 28.77 -12.13
C LEU A 91 18.02 28.89 -10.95
N ASN A 92 18.97 27.96 -10.84
CA ASN A 92 19.99 28.00 -9.78
C ASN A 92 20.90 29.24 -9.89
N LYS A 93 21.29 29.64 -11.10
CA LYS A 93 22.12 30.84 -11.31
C LYS A 93 21.36 32.14 -11.01
N SER A 94 20.04 32.11 -11.10
CA SER A 94 19.16 33.23 -10.77
C SER A 94 18.71 33.22 -9.30
N ASP A 95 19.26 32.34 -8.45
CA ASP A 95 18.90 32.16 -7.04
C ASP A 95 17.40 31.84 -6.81
N ILE A 96 16.75 31.22 -7.79
CA ILE A 96 15.34 30.80 -7.69
C ILE A 96 15.28 29.36 -7.19
N LEU A 97 15.04 29.21 -5.88
CA LEU A 97 14.97 27.92 -5.19
C LEU A 97 13.56 27.30 -5.30
N LEU A 98 13.24 26.79 -6.50
CA LEU A 98 12.03 26.01 -6.72
C LEU A 98 12.32 24.50 -6.65
N ASN A 99 11.37 23.76 -6.10
CA ASN A 99 11.40 22.31 -6.20
C ASN A 99 10.98 21.89 -7.62
N ARG A 100 11.40 20.69 -8.02
CA ARG A 100 10.92 19.98 -9.21
C ARG A 100 9.42 19.70 -9.15
#